data_AF-A0A940T1A6-F1
#
_entry.id   AF-A0A940T1A6-F1
#
_cell.length_a   1.000
_cell.length_b   1.000
_cell.length_c   1.000
_cell.angle_alpha   90.00
_cell.angle_beta   90.00
_cell.angle_gamma   90.00
#
_symmetry.space_group_name_H-M   'P 1'
#
loop_
_entity.id
_entity.type
_entity.pdbx_description
1 polymer ?
#
loop_
_entity_poly.entity_id
_entity_poly.type
_entity_poly.pdbx_seq_one_letter_code
_entity_poly.pdbx_strand_id
1 'polypeptide(L)'
;MKKRCSALIALLLLVSVMTACGAGNTRQEAKQHRKDGLLGITEVNPNMPLSNTYRTYSADIRVLEAAIKERFPMVTKTSITLNGPVAHVRLNVPVGTGAEEIARIKREAPSVLAAALPRYNMDIDVSAK
;
A
#
# COMPACT_ATOMS: atom_id res chain seq x y z
N MET A 1 -19.48 42.07 56.66
CA MET A 1 -19.95 40.76 56.16
C MET A 1 -19.57 40.47 54.69
N LYS A 2 -18.62 41.21 54.07
CA LYS A 2 -18.24 41.08 52.64
C LYS A 2 -17.19 40.01 52.31
N LYS A 3 -16.59 39.35 53.31
CA LYS A 3 -15.50 38.37 53.09
C LYS A 3 -15.99 36.94 52.76
N ARG A 4 -17.30 36.67 52.85
CA ARG A 4 -17.87 35.33 52.59
C ARG A 4 -18.21 35.09 51.11
N CYS A 5 -18.46 36.14 50.32
CA CYS A 5 -18.76 35.99 48.90
C CYS A 5 -17.51 35.77 48.03
N SER A 6 -16.34 36.26 48.46
CA SER A 6 -15.09 36.08 47.70
C SER A 6 -14.55 34.65 47.75
N ALA A 7 -14.87 33.89 48.80
CA ALA A 7 -14.46 32.48 48.93
C ALA A 7 -15.27 31.54 48.03
N LEU A 8 -16.53 31.89 47.72
CA LEU A 8 -17.39 31.09 46.85
C LEU A 8 -16.98 31.17 45.38
N ILE A 9 -16.45 32.31 44.93
CA ILE A 9 -16.00 32.49 43.54
C ILE A 9 -14.67 31.76 43.28
N ALA A 10 -13.76 31.75 44.26
CA ALA A 10 -12.50 31.02 44.17
C ALA A 10 -12.70 29.49 44.15
N LEU A 11 -13.73 28.99 44.85
CA LEU A 11 -14.08 27.56 44.85
C LEU A 11 -14.71 27.11 43.52
N LEU A 12 -15.46 27.99 42.84
CA LEU A 12 -16.10 27.68 41.56
C LEU A 12 -15.09 27.58 40.40
N LEU A 13 -13.97 28.31 40.48
CA LEU A 13 -12.90 28.33 39.46
C LEU A 13 -11.97 27.11 39.54
N LEU A 14 -11.97 26.35 40.64
CA LEU A 14 -11.13 25.17 40.80
C LEU A 14 -11.71 23.90 40.14
N VAL A 15 -13.02 23.89 39.85
CA VAL A 15 -13.72 22.71 39.31
C VAL A 15 -13.60 22.58 37.79
N SER A 16 -13.26 23.67 37.08
CA SER A 16 -13.17 23.68 35.61
C SER A 16 -11.88 23.08 35.04
N VAL A 17 -10.92 22.65 35.86
CA VAL A 17 -9.63 22.12 35.40
C VAL A 17 -9.65 20.60 35.14
N MET A 18 -10.71 19.88 35.52
CA MET A 18 -10.75 18.41 35.45
C MET A 18 -11.46 17.80 34.23
N THR A 19 -11.98 18.59 33.27
CA THR A 19 -12.68 18.04 32.09
C THR A 19 -11.82 17.96 30.81
N ALA A 20 -10.53 18.25 30.89
CA ALA A 20 -9.60 18.11 29.76
C ALA A 20 -8.72 16.85 29.88
N CYS A 21 -9.34 15.69 30.18
CA CYS A 21 -8.66 14.40 30.02
C CYS A 21 -9.63 13.37 29.45
N GLY A 22 -10.08 13.65 28.23
CA GLY A 22 -10.65 12.66 27.34
C GLY A 22 -9.65 12.40 26.23
N ALA A 23 -8.55 11.71 26.52
CA ALA A 23 -7.77 11.01 25.51
C ALA A 23 -8.60 9.81 25.01
N GLY A 24 -9.72 10.13 24.35
CA GLY A 24 -10.45 9.19 23.54
C GLY A 24 -9.50 8.81 22.43
N ASN A 25 -8.95 7.61 22.55
CA ASN A 25 -8.16 6.91 21.54
C ASN A 25 -8.95 6.98 20.22
N THR A 26 -8.74 8.05 19.47
CA THR A 26 -9.33 8.23 18.16
C THR A 26 -8.45 7.40 17.26
N ARG A 27 -8.68 6.08 17.34
CA ARG A 27 -8.43 5.21 16.22
C ARG A 27 -9.35 5.74 15.13
N GLN A 28 -8.87 6.72 14.38
CA GLN A 28 -9.46 7.12 13.13
C GLN A 28 -9.35 5.90 12.24
N GLU A 29 -10.31 4.99 12.38
CA GLU A 29 -10.54 3.99 11.36
C GLU A 29 -10.90 4.79 10.12
N ALA A 30 -9.96 4.84 9.18
CA ALA A 30 -10.18 5.44 7.89
C ALA A 30 -11.45 4.80 7.31
N LYS A 31 -12.54 5.56 7.27
CA LYS A 31 -13.80 5.08 6.74
C LYS A 31 -13.57 4.71 5.28
N GLN A 32 -13.55 3.41 4.98
CA GLN A 32 -13.55 2.94 3.60
C GLN A 32 -14.93 3.23 3.02
N HIS A 33 -15.03 4.33 2.28
CA HIS A 33 -16.20 4.60 1.44
C HIS A 33 -16.30 3.46 0.42
N ARG A 34 -17.48 2.82 0.36
CA ARG A 34 -17.75 1.86 -0.71
C ARG A 34 -17.66 2.62 -2.04
N LYS A 35 -17.13 1.96 -3.06
CA LYS A 35 -16.96 2.50 -4.42
C LYS A 35 -18.33 2.59 -5.13
N ASP A 36 -19.29 3.33 -4.55
CA ASP A 36 -20.66 3.45 -5.06
C ASP A 36 -20.90 4.72 -5.89
N GLY A 37 -19.91 5.62 -5.96
CA GLY A 37 -19.95 6.80 -6.83
C GLY A 37 -20.93 7.91 -6.37
N LEU A 38 -21.56 7.78 -5.20
CA LEU A 38 -22.66 8.65 -4.79
C LEU A 38 -22.24 10.09 -4.42
N LEU A 39 -20.96 10.34 -4.17
CA LEU A 39 -20.44 11.65 -3.75
C LEU A 39 -20.07 12.60 -4.91
N GLY A 40 -20.36 12.24 -6.17
CA GLY A 40 -20.40 13.20 -7.29
C GLY A 40 -19.07 13.87 -7.68
N ILE A 41 -17.96 13.58 -7.00
CA ILE A 41 -16.61 13.91 -7.43
C ILE A 41 -16.06 12.70 -8.18
N THR A 42 -16.07 12.80 -9.51
CA THR A 42 -15.56 11.86 -10.52
C THR A 42 -16.52 10.74 -10.97
N GLU A 43 -17.06 10.92 -12.16
CA GLU A 43 -17.65 9.87 -13.02
C GLU A 43 -16.53 9.03 -13.70
N VAL A 44 -15.41 8.85 -13.00
CA VAL A 44 -14.43 7.82 -13.36
C VAL A 44 -14.39 6.86 -12.19
N ASN A 45 -15.28 5.88 -12.22
CA ASN A 45 -15.12 4.71 -11.36
C ASN A 45 -13.72 4.13 -11.64
N PRO A 46 -12.76 4.18 -10.70
CA PRO A 46 -11.42 3.63 -10.93
C PRO A 46 -11.44 2.10 -11.11
N ASN A 47 -12.61 1.49 -10.85
CA ASN A 47 -12.93 0.09 -11.07
C ASN A 47 -13.72 -0.15 -12.38
N MET A 48 -13.98 0.87 -13.22
CA MET A 48 -14.46 0.69 -14.60
C MET A 48 -13.29 0.82 -15.57
N PRO A 49 -12.72 -0.30 -16.02
CA PRO A 49 -11.60 -0.27 -16.96
C PRO A 49 -12.14 0.06 -18.36
N LEU A 50 -12.22 1.34 -18.70
CA LEU A 50 -12.47 1.76 -20.09
C LEU A 50 -11.19 1.70 -20.95
N SER A 51 -10.02 1.45 -20.34
CA SER A 51 -8.78 1.13 -21.05
C SER A 51 -7.78 0.42 -20.14
N ASN A 52 -6.86 -0.36 -20.73
CA ASN A 52 -5.77 -1.07 -20.05
C ASN A 52 -4.81 -0.15 -19.25
N THR A 53 -4.93 1.16 -19.44
CA THR A 53 -4.07 2.22 -18.89
C THR A 53 -4.50 2.70 -17.49
N TYR A 54 -5.74 2.42 -17.06
CA TYR A 54 -6.26 2.83 -15.74
C TYR A 54 -6.18 1.69 -14.73
N ARG A 55 -4.97 1.28 -14.37
CA ARG A 55 -4.72 0.28 -13.31
C ARG A 55 -4.11 0.92 -12.08
N THR A 56 -4.66 0.59 -10.92
CA THR A 56 -4.05 0.91 -9.62
C THR A 56 -2.77 0.10 -9.45
N TYR A 57 -1.83 0.58 -8.64
CA TYR A 57 -0.61 -0.17 -8.31
C TYR A 57 -0.91 -1.58 -7.79
N SER A 58 -1.98 -1.75 -7.01
CA SER A 58 -2.43 -3.06 -6.53
C SER A 58 -2.95 -3.98 -7.63
N ALA A 59 -3.52 -3.45 -8.71
CA ALA A 59 -3.88 -4.26 -9.88
C ALA A 59 -2.62 -4.66 -10.65
N ASP A 60 -1.69 -3.73 -10.83
CA ASP A 60 -0.43 -3.98 -11.54
C ASP A 60 0.45 -5.02 -10.86
N ILE A 61 0.61 -4.92 -9.55
CA ILE A 61 1.32 -5.93 -8.75
C ILE A 61 0.75 -7.32 -9.03
N ARG A 62 -0.58 -7.48 -9.06
CA ARG A 62 -1.23 -8.78 -9.34
C ARG A 62 -0.93 -9.32 -10.75
N VAL A 63 -0.80 -8.45 -11.75
CA VAL A 63 -0.41 -8.90 -13.10
C VAL A 63 1.06 -9.28 -13.18
N LEU A 64 1.94 -8.54 -12.51
CA LEU A 64 3.35 -8.91 -12.43
C LEU A 64 3.53 -10.24 -11.69
N GLU A 65 2.82 -10.44 -10.58
CA GLU A 65 2.81 -11.71 -9.83
C GLU A 65 2.33 -12.87 -10.70
N ALA A 66 1.25 -12.68 -11.46
CA ALA A 66 0.74 -13.68 -12.38
C ALA A 66 1.76 -14.01 -13.48
N ALA A 67 2.33 -13.00 -14.12
CA ALA A 67 3.35 -13.19 -15.16
C ALA A 67 4.59 -13.93 -14.65
N ILE A 68 5.06 -13.60 -13.44
CA ILE A 68 6.18 -14.31 -12.79
C ILE A 68 5.81 -15.76 -12.51
N LYS A 69 4.62 -16.01 -11.95
CA LYS A 69 4.18 -17.37 -11.59
C LYS A 69 3.98 -18.26 -12.82
N GLU A 70 3.44 -17.70 -13.91
CA GLU A 70 3.24 -18.40 -15.17
C GLU A 70 4.57 -18.74 -15.86
N ARG A 71 5.53 -17.80 -15.85
CA ARG A 71 6.81 -17.99 -16.53
C ARG A 71 7.83 -18.78 -15.70
N PHE A 72 7.88 -18.54 -14.39
CA PHE A 72 8.89 -19.06 -13.47
C PHE A 72 8.21 -19.75 -12.28
N PRO A 73 7.61 -20.94 -12.47
CA PRO A 73 6.85 -21.63 -11.43
C PRO A 73 7.70 -22.03 -10.20
N MET A 74 9.02 -22.08 -10.36
CA MET A 74 9.95 -22.37 -9.27
C MET A 74 10.17 -21.19 -8.31
N VAL A 75 9.74 -19.97 -8.63
CA VAL A 75 9.89 -18.81 -7.74
C VAL A 75 8.99 -19.02 -6.52
N THR A 76 9.59 -19.07 -5.33
CA THR A 76 8.88 -19.35 -4.08
C THR A 76 8.29 -18.10 -3.44
N LYS A 77 8.95 -16.96 -3.63
CA LYS A 77 8.51 -15.69 -3.06
C LYS A 77 8.85 -14.53 -3.98
N THR A 78 7.83 -13.73 -4.25
CA THR A 78 7.92 -12.49 -5.02
C THR A 78 7.63 -11.30 -4.12
N SER A 79 8.44 -10.25 -4.22
CA SER A 79 8.20 -8.98 -3.55
C SER A 79 8.28 -7.86 -4.59
N ILE A 80 7.20 -7.10 -4.74
CA ILE A 80 7.10 -6.04 -5.74
C ILE A 80 6.77 -4.73 -5.05
N THR A 81 7.51 -3.68 -5.37
CA THR A 81 7.25 -2.32 -4.90
C THR A 81 7.23 -1.38 -6.08
N LEU A 82 6.16 -0.60 -6.22
CA LEU A 82 5.96 0.35 -7.30
C LEU A 82 6.14 1.77 -6.77
N ASN A 83 7.11 2.49 -7.35
CA ASN A 83 7.45 3.87 -7.02
C ASN A 83 7.39 4.72 -8.28
N GLY A 84 6.21 5.27 -8.58
CA GLY A 84 6.00 6.06 -9.81
C GLY A 84 6.25 5.19 -11.05
N PRO A 85 7.22 5.54 -11.92
CA PRO A 85 7.53 4.76 -13.12
C PRO A 85 8.45 3.56 -12.84
N VAL A 86 8.96 3.37 -11.61
CA VAL A 86 9.91 2.30 -11.30
C VAL A 86 9.24 1.17 -10.54
N ALA A 87 9.48 -0.07 -10.97
CA ALA A 87 9.04 -1.29 -10.31
C ALA A 87 10.26 -2.07 -9.80
N HIS A 88 10.43 -2.11 -8.48
CA HIS A 88 11.44 -2.95 -7.84
C HIS A 88 10.86 -4.33 -7.58
N VAL A 89 11.49 -5.36 -8.13
CA VAL A 89 11.03 -6.74 -8.07
C VAL A 89 12.14 -7.60 -7.49
N ARG A 90 11.85 -8.26 -6.36
CA ARG A 90 12.74 -9.25 -5.77
C ARG A 90 12.13 -10.64 -5.89
N LEU A 91 12.82 -11.52 -6.60
CA LEU A 91 12.45 -12.92 -6.83
C LEU A 91 13.30 -13.82 -5.95
N ASN A 92 12.67 -14.67 -5.16
CA ASN A 92 13.36 -15.72 -4.41
C ASN A 92 13.12 -17.07 -5.07
N VAL A 93 14.20 -17.80 -5.29
CA VAL A 93 14.17 -19.18 -5.78
C VAL A 93 14.65 -20.14 -4.68
N PRO A 94 14.27 -21.43 -4.74
CA PRO A 94 14.67 -22.41 -3.73
C PRO A 94 16.18 -22.50 -3.57
N VAL A 95 16.63 -22.72 -2.34
CA VAL A 95 18.00 -23.15 -2.06
C VAL A 95 18.32 -24.43 -2.84
N GLY A 96 19.46 -24.45 -3.54
CA GLY A 96 19.84 -25.53 -4.45
C GLY A 96 19.51 -25.27 -5.94
N THR A 97 18.84 -24.16 -6.25
CA THR A 97 18.71 -23.70 -7.64
C THR A 97 20.09 -23.40 -8.23
N GLY A 98 20.43 -24.01 -9.36
CA GLY A 98 21.73 -23.84 -10.01
C GLY A 98 22.02 -22.39 -10.40
N ALA A 99 23.30 -22.00 -10.39
CA ALA A 99 23.69 -20.64 -10.77
C ALA A 99 23.27 -20.26 -12.20
N GLU A 100 23.29 -21.23 -13.13
CA GLU A 100 22.83 -21.05 -14.51
C GLU A 100 21.34 -20.74 -14.61
N GLU A 101 20.55 -21.41 -13.78
CA GLU A 101 19.10 -21.22 -13.67
C GLU A 101 18.78 -19.82 -13.14
N ILE A 102 19.44 -19.41 -12.06
CA ILE A 102 19.32 -18.06 -11.50
C ILE A 102 19.72 -17.01 -12.54
N ALA A 103 20.82 -17.23 -13.26
CA ALA A 103 21.26 -16.33 -14.32
C ALA A 103 20.27 -16.26 -15.48
N ARG A 104 19.62 -17.38 -15.83
CA ARG A 104 18.56 -17.39 -16.85
C ARG A 104 17.37 -16.56 -16.41
N ILE A 105 16.88 -16.75 -15.18
CA ILE A 105 15.77 -15.98 -14.62
C ILE A 105 16.12 -14.48 -14.61
N LYS A 106 17.34 -14.10 -14.20
CA LYS A 106 17.80 -12.70 -14.23
C LYS A 106 17.77 -12.09 -15.63
N ARG A 107 18.07 -12.85 -16.68
CA ARG A 107 18.05 -12.37 -18.07
C ARG A 107 16.64 -12.29 -18.64
N GLU A 108 15.76 -13.22 -18.30
CA GLU A 108 14.43 -13.34 -18.90
C GLU A 108 13.34 -12.56 -18.15
N ALA A 109 13.44 -12.43 -16.82
CA ALA A 109 12.43 -11.74 -16.03
C ALA A 109 12.19 -10.28 -16.49
N PRO A 110 13.21 -9.48 -16.87
CA PRO A 110 12.98 -8.11 -17.33
C PRO A 110 12.07 -8.03 -18.55
N SER A 111 12.27 -8.88 -19.57
CA SER A 111 11.47 -8.85 -20.79
C SER A 111 10.04 -9.34 -20.57
N VAL A 112 9.87 -10.36 -19.75
CA VAL A 112 8.55 -10.91 -19.38
C VAL A 112 7.72 -9.86 -18.65
N LEU A 113 8.31 -9.19 -17.66
CA LEU A 113 7.61 -8.18 -16.89
C LEU A 113 7.35 -6.91 -17.71
N ALA A 114 8.31 -6.47 -18.53
CA ALA A 114 8.14 -5.31 -19.41
C ALA A 114 7.05 -5.55 -20.46
N ALA A 115 6.90 -6.79 -20.98
CA ALA A 115 5.81 -7.13 -21.87
C ALA A 115 4.44 -7.12 -21.16
N ALA A 116 4.38 -7.57 -19.90
CA ALA A 116 3.16 -7.56 -19.11
C ALA A 116 2.73 -6.14 -18.73
N LEU A 117 3.68 -5.27 -18.37
CA LEU A 117 3.44 -3.87 -18.01
C LEU A 117 4.49 -2.93 -18.60
N PRO A 118 4.28 -2.46 -19.85
CA PRO A 118 5.25 -1.61 -20.55
C PRO A 118 5.48 -0.23 -19.93
N ARG A 119 4.61 0.20 -19.01
CA ARG A 119 4.66 1.53 -18.40
C ARG A 119 5.69 1.68 -17.27
N TYR A 120 6.28 0.58 -16.81
CA TYR A 120 7.22 0.58 -15.69
C TYR A 120 8.65 0.21 -16.13
N ASN A 121 9.62 0.89 -15.54
CA ASN A 121 11.02 0.52 -15.58
C ASN A 121 11.27 -0.58 -14.53
N MET A 122 11.64 -1.76 -14.98
CA MET A 122 11.80 -2.93 -14.13
C MET A 122 13.23 -2.99 -13.56
N ASP A 123 13.34 -2.96 -12.24
CA ASP A 123 14.57 -3.22 -11.50
C ASP A 123 14.42 -4.56 -10.77
N ILE A 124 15.20 -5.56 -11.18
CA ILE A 124 14.98 -6.95 -10.78
C ILE A 124 16.19 -7.52 -10.05
N ASP A 125 15.94 -8.01 -8.84
CA ASP A 125 16.89 -8.76 -8.03
C ASP A 125 16.43 -10.21 -7.90
N VAL A 126 17.36 -11.15 -8.03
CA VAL A 126 17.07 -12.60 -7.91
C VAL A 126 18.09 -13.23 -6.97
N SER A 127 17.58 -13.85 -5.91
CA SER A 127 18.35 -14.49 -4.86
C SER A 127 17.82 -15.88 -4.53
N ALA A 128 18.71 -16.80 -4.15
CA ALA A 128 18.29 -18.07 -3.56
C ALA A 128 18.00 -17.87 -2.07
N LYS A 129 16.87 -18.39 -1.57
CA LYS A 129 16.48 -18.28 -0.16
C LYS A 129 15.76 -19.53 0.33
#